data_AF-A0A7Y3EDK3-F1
#
_entry.id   AF-A0A7Y3EDK3-F1
#
_cell.length_a   1.000
_cell.length_b   1.000
_cell.length_c   1.000
_cell.angle_alpha   90.00
_cell.angle_beta   90.00
_cell.angle_gamma   90.00
#
_symmetry.space_group_name_H-M   'P 1'
#
loop_
_entity.id
_entity.type
_entity.pdbx_description
1 polymer ?
#
loop_
_entity_poly.entity_id
_entity_poly.type
_entity_poly.pdbx_seq_one_letter_code
_entity_poly.pdbx_strand_id
1 'polypeptide(L)'
;MMPAEDFQRMSDQEMSDIVAHIGSLPPVDNEVTAVALGPIGKMLVARGIWQFSADRIGDHDSPHVARPPTATASVEFGRHLAATCVGCHKQDYTGGDIGGDPNWAPAANLTAAGSLSQWTLEEFVRLMREGVRPDGSEVLEPMTFVMPAAQRMTDLELEAMYLFLRSLPARETAAS
;
A
#
# COMPACT_ATOMS: atom_id res chain seq x y z
N MET A 1 -7.84 2.70 -14.63
CA MET A 1 -8.84 2.29 -13.62
C MET A 1 -8.29 2.63 -12.25
N MET A 2 -9.14 2.96 -11.27
CA MET A 2 -8.72 3.35 -9.92
C MET A 2 -8.50 2.11 -9.02
N PRO A 3 -7.38 2.02 -8.27
CA PRO A 3 -7.14 0.96 -7.30
C PRO A 3 -7.86 1.27 -5.96
N ALA A 4 -9.18 1.15 -5.95
CA ALA A 4 -10.02 1.55 -4.81
C ALA A 4 -9.69 0.82 -3.50
N GLU A 5 -9.25 -0.45 -3.54
CA GLU A 5 -8.88 -1.22 -2.35
C GLU A 5 -7.66 -0.64 -1.60
N ASP A 6 -6.78 0.06 -2.30
CA ASP A 6 -5.60 0.69 -1.70
C ASP A 6 -5.98 1.96 -0.94
N PHE A 7 -7.06 2.62 -1.37
CA PHE A 7 -7.54 3.88 -0.80
C PHE A 7 -8.67 3.71 0.22
N GLN A 8 -9.27 2.52 0.35
CA GLN A 8 -10.39 2.28 1.28
C GLN A 8 -10.04 2.54 2.76
N ARG A 9 -8.74 2.56 3.10
CA ARG A 9 -8.25 2.84 4.46
C ARG A 9 -7.81 4.29 4.67
N MET A 10 -8.09 5.20 3.74
CA MET A 10 -7.88 6.62 3.99
C MET A 10 -8.99 7.17 4.90
N SER A 11 -8.61 8.08 5.78
CA SER A 11 -9.60 8.81 6.57
C SER A 11 -10.31 9.88 5.75
N ASP A 12 -11.51 10.28 6.18
CA ASP A 12 -12.26 11.37 5.55
C ASP A 12 -11.49 12.68 5.49
N GLN A 13 -10.69 12.96 6.52
CA GLN A 13 -9.85 14.15 6.57
C GLN A 13 -8.76 14.09 5.49
N GLU A 14 -8.07 12.96 5.32
CA GLU A 14 -7.04 12.84 4.29
C GLU A 14 -7.62 12.93 2.89
N MET A 15 -8.79 12.34 2.66
CA MET A 15 -9.49 12.48 1.38
C MET A 15 -9.86 13.95 1.12
N SER A 16 -10.37 14.64 2.14
CA SER A 16 -10.72 16.06 2.06
C SER A 16 -9.48 16.94 1.81
N ASP A 17 -8.35 16.65 2.47
CA ASP A 17 -7.09 17.37 2.29
C ASP A 17 -6.55 17.20 0.87
N ILE A 18 -6.63 16.00 0.31
CA ILE A 18 -6.24 15.71 -1.09
C ILE A 18 -7.14 16.47 -2.06
N VAL A 19 -8.47 16.39 -1.88
CA VAL A 19 -9.42 17.10 -2.74
C VAL A 19 -9.20 18.61 -2.68
N ALA A 20 -8.99 19.16 -1.49
CA ALA A 20 -8.70 20.57 -1.30
C ALA A 20 -7.36 20.97 -1.95
N HIS A 21 -6.32 20.15 -1.80
CA HIS A 21 -5.03 20.39 -2.43
C HIS A 21 -5.13 20.37 -3.95
N ILE A 22 -5.73 19.31 -4.53
CA ILE A 22 -5.93 19.19 -5.98
C ILE A 22 -6.76 20.36 -6.51
N GLY A 23 -7.82 20.76 -5.81
CA GLY A 23 -8.66 21.90 -6.16
C GLY A 23 -7.94 23.25 -6.07
N SER A 24 -6.84 23.34 -5.32
CA SER A 24 -6.01 24.55 -5.25
C SER A 24 -5.00 24.69 -6.38
N LEU A 25 -4.73 23.61 -7.13
CA LEU A 25 -3.80 23.64 -8.25
C LEU A 25 -4.42 24.36 -9.46
N PRO A 26 -3.62 25.04 -10.30
CA PRO A 26 -4.11 25.62 -11.54
C PRO A 26 -4.78 24.56 -12.43
N PRO A 27 -5.94 24.84 -13.05
CA PRO A 27 -6.56 23.91 -13.98
C PRO A 27 -5.64 23.68 -15.17
N VAL A 28 -5.49 22.41 -15.56
CA VAL A 28 -4.76 22.01 -16.76
C VAL A 28 -5.76 21.35 -17.71
N ASP A 29 -5.92 21.92 -18.90
CA ASP A 29 -6.77 21.36 -19.94
C ASP A 29 -6.15 20.07 -20.48
N ASN A 30 -6.85 18.96 -20.32
CA ASN A 30 -6.49 17.66 -20.88
C ASN A 30 -7.71 17.02 -21.54
N GLU A 31 -7.52 16.46 -22.73
CA GLU A 31 -8.53 15.57 -23.31
C GLU A 31 -8.44 14.20 -22.63
N VAL A 32 -9.37 13.93 -21.72
CA VAL A 32 -9.50 12.61 -21.09
C VAL A 32 -10.44 11.76 -21.93
N THR A 33 -9.89 10.85 -22.72
CA THR A 33 -10.70 9.88 -23.48
C THR A 33 -11.50 9.02 -22.50
N ALA A 34 -12.83 9.09 -22.58
CA ALA A 34 -13.69 8.25 -21.78
C ALA A 34 -13.44 6.78 -22.12
N VAL A 35 -13.03 5.99 -21.12
CA VAL A 35 -12.94 4.54 -21.27
C VAL A 35 -14.36 3.98 -21.24
N ALA A 36 -14.87 3.60 -22.41
CA ALA A 36 -16.19 2.98 -22.55
C ALA A 36 -16.05 1.47 -22.77
N LEU A 37 -16.74 0.68 -21.95
CA LEU A 37 -16.86 -0.76 -22.19
C LEU A 37 -17.77 -1.02 -23.40
N GLY A 38 -17.24 -1.68 -24.42
CA GLY A 38 -18.04 -2.24 -25.51
C GLY A 38 -18.98 -3.37 -25.03
N PRO A 39 -19.83 -3.92 -25.91
CA PRO A 39 -20.80 -4.97 -25.54
C PRO A 39 -20.16 -6.20 -24.88
N ILE A 40 -19.00 -6.64 -25.38
CA ILE A 40 -18.25 -7.76 -24.80
C ILE A 40 -17.75 -7.40 -23.38
N GLY A 41 -17.15 -6.22 -23.21
CA GLY A 41 -16.66 -5.76 -21.90
C GLY A 41 -17.78 -5.69 -20.86
N LYS A 42 -18.95 -5.15 -21.24
CA LYS A 42 -20.14 -5.14 -20.37
C LYS A 42 -20.61 -6.54 -20.00
N MET A 43 -20.56 -7.49 -20.94
CA MET A 43 -20.93 -8.88 -20.70
C MET A 43 -19.95 -9.58 -19.74
N LEU A 44 -18.65 -9.31 -19.86
CA LEU A 44 -17.63 -9.85 -18.95
C LEU A 44 -17.80 -9.31 -17.52
N VAL A 45 -18.07 -8.00 -17.37
CA VAL A 45 -18.36 -7.38 -16.07
C VAL A 45 -19.66 -7.94 -15.48
N ALA A 46 -20.74 -8.02 -16.25
CA ALA A 46 -22.03 -8.53 -15.79
C ALA A 46 -21.97 -10.00 -15.31
N ARG A 47 -21.00 -10.78 -15.81
CA ARG A 47 -20.76 -12.16 -15.36
C ARG A 47 -19.70 -12.28 -14.27
N GLY A 48 -19.14 -11.17 -13.79
CA GLY A 48 -18.06 -11.17 -12.78
C GLY A 48 -16.74 -11.76 -13.28
N ILE A 49 -16.59 -11.96 -14.60
CA ILE A 49 -15.33 -12.43 -15.19
C ILE A 49 -14.30 -11.29 -15.15
N TRP A 50 -14.77 -10.06 -15.35
CA TRP A 50 -13.98 -8.85 -15.15
C TRP A 50 -14.50 -8.13 -13.92
N GLN A 51 -13.71 -8.11 -12.85
CA GLN A 51 -14.00 -7.35 -11.64
C GLN A 51 -13.14 -6.09 -11.58
N PHE A 52 -13.74 -4.99 -11.15
CA PHE A 52 -13.02 -3.78 -10.77
C PHE A 52 -12.50 -3.92 -9.34
N SER A 53 -11.49 -3.13 -8.98
CA SER A 53 -10.99 -3.06 -7.60
C SER A 53 -12.10 -2.72 -6.60
N ALA A 54 -13.03 -1.85 -6.99
CA ALA A 54 -14.19 -1.50 -6.16
C ALA A 54 -15.08 -2.72 -5.86
N ASP A 55 -15.28 -3.64 -6.81
CA ASP A 55 -16.13 -4.83 -6.64
C ASP A 55 -15.54 -5.85 -5.64
N ARG A 56 -14.25 -5.72 -5.31
CA ARG A 56 -13.54 -6.59 -4.36
C ARG A 56 -13.62 -6.09 -2.91
N ILE A 57 -14.15 -4.88 -2.69
CA ILE A 57 -14.40 -4.34 -1.36
C ILE A 57 -15.68 -5.01 -0.84
N GLY A 58 -15.56 -5.78 0.24
CA GLY A 58 -16.68 -6.61 0.73
C GLY A 58 -17.80 -5.82 1.40
N ASP A 59 -17.47 -4.69 2.03
CA ASP A 59 -18.41 -3.81 2.72
C ASP A 59 -18.15 -2.35 2.35
N HIS A 60 -19.10 -1.77 1.61
CA HIS A 60 -19.04 -0.38 1.18
C HIS A 60 -19.69 0.59 2.19
N ASP A 61 -20.39 0.07 3.20
CA ASP A 61 -21.07 0.84 4.24
C ASP A 61 -20.31 0.80 5.58
N SER A 62 -19.14 0.16 5.60
CA SER A 62 -18.24 0.16 6.74
C SER A 62 -17.90 1.59 7.17
N PRO A 63 -17.87 1.88 8.49
CA PRO A 63 -17.46 3.19 8.98
C PRO A 63 -16.08 3.58 8.46
N HIS A 64 -15.95 4.79 7.95
CA HIS A 64 -14.67 5.32 7.50
C HIS A 64 -13.70 5.40 8.68
N VAL A 65 -12.43 5.12 8.42
CA VAL A 65 -11.41 5.14 9.47
C VAL A 65 -11.16 6.57 9.95
N ALA A 66 -11.03 6.73 11.26
CA ALA A 66 -10.54 7.98 11.83
C ALA A 66 -9.02 8.08 11.61
N ARG A 67 -8.52 9.31 11.42
CA ARG A 67 -7.08 9.54 11.41
C ARG A 67 -6.50 9.22 12.79
N PRO A 68 -5.51 8.33 12.90
CA PRO A 68 -4.94 7.96 14.20
C PRO A 68 -4.13 9.12 14.81
N PRO A 69 -3.94 9.13 16.13
CA PRO A 69 -3.06 10.09 16.80
C PRO A 69 -1.62 10.01 16.26
N THR A 70 -1.07 11.13 15.82
CA THR A 70 0.29 11.20 15.24
C THR A 70 1.34 11.70 16.23
N ALA A 71 0.99 11.85 17.51
CA ALA A 71 1.88 12.42 18.53
C ALA A 71 2.95 11.43 19.03
N THR A 72 2.72 10.12 18.87
CA THR A 72 3.60 9.06 19.35
C THR A 72 3.59 7.89 18.38
N ALA A 73 4.72 7.19 18.25
CA ALA A 73 4.75 5.93 17.53
C ALA A 73 3.82 4.91 18.21
N SER A 74 2.87 4.37 17.46
CA SER A 74 1.89 3.40 17.95
C SER A 74 1.55 2.39 16.86
N VAL A 75 1.09 1.20 17.27
CA VAL A 75 0.62 0.16 16.35
C VAL A 75 -0.55 0.65 15.49
N GLU A 76 -1.43 1.49 16.04
CA GLU A 76 -2.55 2.08 15.30
C GLU A 76 -2.07 3.03 14.21
N PHE A 77 -1.14 3.95 14.54
CA PHE A 77 -0.58 4.86 13.56
C PHE A 77 0.25 4.11 12.50
N GLY A 78 1.02 3.11 12.91
CA GLY A 78 1.77 2.26 12.00
C GLY A 78 0.89 1.50 11.01
N ARG A 79 -0.25 0.97 11.47
CA ARG A 79 -1.25 0.30 10.62
C ARG A 79 -1.77 1.22 9.53
N HIS A 80 -2.03 2.48 9.89
CA HIS A 80 -2.52 3.51 8.97
C HIS A 80 -1.50 3.80 7.87
N LEU A 81 -0.23 4.05 8.24
CA LEU A 81 0.86 4.31 7.30
C LEU A 81 1.13 3.10 6.39
N ALA A 82 1.14 1.89 6.97
CA ALA A 82 1.38 0.63 6.26
C ALA A 82 0.22 0.19 5.36
N ALA A 83 -0.90 0.94 5.33
CA ALA A 83 -2.00 0.66 4.41
C ALA A 83 -1.56 0.74 2.94
N THR A 84 -0.58 1.59 2.63
CA THR A 84 -0.03 1.73 1.27
C THR A 84 0.83 0.54 0.84
N CYS A 85 1.33 -0.28 1.79
CA CYS A 85 2.17 -1.43 1.49
C CYS A 85 1.38 -2.61 0.88
N VAL A 86 0.08 -2.70 1.18
CA VAL A 86 -0.74 -3.88 0.87
C VAL A 86 -1.01 -4.07 -0.63
N GLY A 87 -0.87 -3.01 -1.43
CA GLY A 87 -1.00 -3.08 -2.89
C GLY A 87 0.03 -4.02 -3.52
N CYS A 88 1.23 -4.13 -2.92
CA CYS A 88 2.27 -5.07 -3.35
C CYS A 88 2.45 -6.24 -2.36
N HIS A 89 2.36 -6.00 -1.05
CA HIS A 89 2.63 -7.00 -0.02
C HIS A 89 1.43 -7.86 0.38
N LYS A 90 0.32 -7.77 -0.37
CA LYS A 90 -1.00 -8.37 -0.07
C LYS A 90 -1.65 -7.76 1.19
N GLN A 91 -2.96 -7.96 1.31
CA GLN A 91 -3.78 -7.44 2.42
C GLN A 91 -3.39 -8.02 3.79
N ASP A 92 -2.76 -9.18 3.82
CA ASP A 92 -2.29 -9.86 5.03
C ASP A 92 -0.77 -9.76 5.24
N TYR A 93 -0.09 -8.94 4.42
CA TYR A 93 1.35 -8.68 4.49
C TYR A 93 2.25 -9.91 4.23
N THR A 94 1.69 -11.00 3.71
CA THR A 94 2.45 -12.23 3.43
C THR A 94 3.35 -12.13 2.20
N GLY A 95 3.20 -11.08 1.38
CA GLY A 95 3.98 -10.89 0.17
C GLY A 95 3.70 -11.97 -0.88
N GLY A 96 4.64 -12.19 -1.79
CA GLY A 96 4.52 -13.13 -2.91
C GLY A 96 4.35 -12.43 -4.25
N ASP A 97 3.73 -13.12 -5.21
CA ASP A 97 3.51 -12.56 -6.55
C ASP A 97 2.63 -11.29 -6.50
N ILE A 98 3.14 -10.24 -7.13
CA ILE A 98 2.53 -8.91 -7.24
C ILE A 98 1.65 -8.84 -8.50
N GLY A 99 1.92 -9.70 -9.50
CA GLY A 99 1.36 -9.57 -10.84
C GLY A 99 1.82 -8.29 -11.55
N GLY A 100 1.45 -8.15 -12.83
CA GLY A 100 1.85 -6.99 -13.63
C GLY A 100 3.12 -7.26 -14.44
N ASP A 101 4.19 -6.49 -14.20
CA ASP A 101 5.43 -6.62 -14.96
C ASP A 101 6.15 -7.95 -14.61
N PRO A 102 6.45 -8.81 -15.59
CA PRO A 102 7.15 -10.08 -15.34
C PRO A 102 8.56 -9.93 -14.74
N ASN A 103 9.16 -8.74 -14.81
CA ASN A 103 10.48 -8.46 -14.26
C ASN A 103 10.44 -8.02 -12.78
N TRP A 104 9.26 -7.75 -12.24
CA TRP A 104 9.12 -7.38 -10.84
C TRP A 104 9.48 -8.54 -9.91
N ALA A 105 10.27 -8.23 -8.89
CA ALA A 105 10.58 -9.21 -7.86
C ALA A 105 9.32 -9.48 -7.03
N PRO A 106 9.12 -10.73 -6.54
CA PRO A 106 8.07 -11.01 -5.58
C PRO A 106 8.17 -10.11 -4.34
N ALA A 107 7.04 -9.67 -3.81
CA ALA A 107 7.00 -8.90 -2.58
C ALA A 107 7.47 -9.75 -1.40
N ALA A 108 8.27 -9.17 -0.51
CA ALA A 108 8.71 -9.85 0.70
C ALA A 108 7.55 -10.09 1.68
N ASN A 109 7.63 -11.17 2.45
CA ASN A 109 6.76 -11.39 3.60
C ASN A 109 7.16 -10.44 4.74
N LEU A 110 6.25 -9.57 5.15
CA LEU A 110 6.49 -8.58 6.20
C LEU A 110 5.96 -9.03 7.57
N THR A 111 5.38 -10.23 7.67
CA THR A 111 4.91 -10.79 8.94
C THR A 111 6.07 -11.37 9.76
N ALA A 112 5.78 -11.82 10.98
CA ALA A 112 6.76 -12.49 11.84
C ALA A 112 7.33 -13.82 11.27
N ALA A 113 6.75 -14.38 10.20
CA ALA A 113 7.33 -15.53 9.49
C ALA A 113 8.36 -15.11 8.42
N GLY A 114 8.38 -13.84 8.03
CA GLY A 114 9.24 -13.30 6.98
C GLY A 114 10.59 -12.78 7.47
N SER A 115 11.35 -12.15 6.56
CA SER A 115 12.69 -11.61 6.84
C SER A 115 12.69 -10.46 7.84
N LEU A 116 11.61 -9.66 7.88
CA LEU A 116 11.46 -8.54 8.82
C LEU A 116 11.47 -8.99 10.29
N SER A 117 11.19 -10.26 10.56
CA SER A 117 11.26 -10.85 11.91
C SER A 117 12.68 -10.80 12.52
N GLN A 118 13.72 -10.68 11.69
CA GLN A 118 15.11 -10.64 12.13
C GLN A 118 15.70 -9.22 12.16
N TRP A 119 14.99 -8.23 11.63
CA TRP A 119 15.53 -6.88 11.47
C TRP A 119 15.35 -6.06 12.73
N THR A 120 16.36 -5.26 13.07
CA THR A 120 16.22 -4.20 14.07
C THR A 120 15.44 -3.01 13.50
N LEU A 121 15.03 -2.08 14.38
CA LEU A 121 14.41 -0.83 13.94
C LEU A 121 15.38 -0.02 13.05
N GLU A 122 16.66 0.03 13.42
CA GLU A 122 17.69 0.78 12.69
C GLU A 122 17.89 0.20 11.28
N GLU A 123 17.86 -1.12 11.14
CA GLU A 123 17.94 -1.80 9.85
C GLU A 123 16.73 -1.54 8.97
N PHE A 124 15.52 -1.54 9.56
CA PHE A 124 14.30 -1.17 8.86
C PHE A 124 14.34 0.30 8.40
N VAL A 125 14.72 1.21 9.29
CA VAL A 125 14.86 2.64 8.98
C VAL A 125 15.91 2.84 7.88
N ARG A 126 17.06 2.16 7.95
CA ARG A 126 18.08 2.21 6.90
C ARG A 126 17.52 1.79 5.55
N LEU A 127 16.75 0.70 5.50
CA LEU A 127 16.07 0.31 4.26
C LEU A 127 15.16 1.42 3.75
N MET A 128 14.31 1.98 4.60
CA MET A 128 13.31 2.99 4.17
C MET A 128 13.95 4.33 3.78
N ARG A 129 15.13 4.64 4.29
CA ARG A 129 15.91 5.84 3.97
C ARG A 129 16.81 5.66 2.76
N GLU A 130 17.50 4.54 2.67
CA GLU A 130 18.61 4.36 1.73
C GLU A 130 18.28 3.37 0.62
N GLY A 131 17.21 2.58 0.77
CA GLY A 131 16.89 1.49 -0.14
C GLY A 131 17.84 0.31 0.00
N VAL A 132 18.56 0.19 1.13
CA VAL A 132 19.58 -0.84 1.35
C VAL A 132 19.12 -1.82 2.44
N ARG A 133 19.07 -3.11 2.09
CA ARG A 133 18.72 -4.20 3.00
C ARG A 133 19.80 -4.47 4.05
N PRO A 134 19.51 -5.24 5.10
CA PRO A 134 20.51 -5.64 6.11
C PRO A 134 21.74 -6.33 5.52
N ASP A 135 21.55 -7.14 4.48
CA ASP A 135 22.60 -7.87 3.76
C ASP A 135 23.43 -6.99 2.79
N GLY A 136 23.11 -5.70 2.68
CA GLY A 136 23.78 -4.75 1.80
C GLY A 136 23.25 -4.72 0.37
N SER A 137 22.27 -5.54 0.01
CA SER A 137 21.62 -5.49 -1.31
C SER A 137 20.66 -4.31 -1.42
N GLU A 138 20.50 -3.76 -2.62
CA GLU A 138 19.51 -2.71 -2.90
C GLU A 138 18.10 -3.27 -3.07
N VAL A 139 17.09 -2.53 -2.63
CA VAL A 139 15.67 -2.87 -2.86
C VAL A 139 15.39 -3.09 -4.35
N LEU A 140 14.58 -4.10 -4.64
CA LEU A 140 14.26 -4.48 -6.00
C LEU A 140 12.96 -3.82 -6.44
N GLU A 141 12.77 -3.67 -7.75
CA GLU A 141 11.50 -3.22 -8.30
C GLU A 141 10.38 -4.22 -7.95
N PRO A 142 9.17 -3.74 -7.61
CA PRO A 142 8.70 -2.34 -7.70
C PRO A 142 8.89 -1.51 -6.42
N MET A 143 9.57 -2.03 -5.39
CA MET A 143 9.74 -1.31 -4.11
C MET A 143 10.51 0.01 -4.28
N THR A 144 11.35 0.13 -5.31
CA THR A 144 12.02 1.38 -5.69
C THR A 144 11.04 2.54 -5.94
N PHE A 145 9.81 2.27 -6.41
CA PHE A 145 8.82 3.32 -6.68
C PHE A 145 8.29 3.99 -5.41
N VAL A 146 8.30 3.30 -4.27
CA VAL A 146 7.84 3.86 -2.99
C VAL A 146 8.98 4.53 -2.21
N MET A 147 10.25 4.29 -2.60
CA MET A 147 11.41 4.82 -1.90
C MET A 147 11.42 6.35 -1.76
N PRO A 148 11.08 7.16 -2.80
CA PRO A 148 11.04 8.62 -2.64
C PRO A 148 10.02 9.10 -1.61
N ALA A 149 8.93 8.35 -1.37
CA ALA A 149 7.96 8.66 -0.32
C ALA A 149 8.46 8.21 1.05
N ALA A 150 8.96 6.98 1.15
CA ALA A 150 9.56 6.42 2.38
C ALA A 150 10.70 7.31 2.92
N GLN A 151 11.55 7.81 2.04
CA GLN A 151 12.67 8.71 2.34
C GLN A 151 12.26 10.02 3.00
N ARG A 152 11.01 10.46 2.81
CA ARG A 152 10.47 11.71 3.37
C ARG A 152 9.68 11.51 4.66
N MET A 153 9.46 10.27 5.09
CA MET A 153 8.77 9.97 6.35
C MET A 153 9.59 10.48 7.53
N THR A 154 8.97 10.76 8.66
CA THR A 154 9.66 11.09 9.91
C THR A 154 10.13 9.81 10.61
N ASP A 155 11.08 9.93 11.54
CA ASP A 155 11.55 8.76 12.30
C ASP A 155 10.42 8.15 13.15
N LEU A 156 9.51 9.00 13.67
CA LEU A 156 8.32 8.57 14.39
C LEU A 156 7.37 7.75 13.51
N GLU A 157 7.17 8.15 12.25
CA GLU A 157 6.34 7.41 11.29
C GLU A 157 6.97 6.05 10.94
N LEU A 158 8.29 6.02 10.71
CA LEU A 158 9.01 4.77 10.43
C LEU A 158 8.99 3.83 11.65
N GLU A 159 9.17 4.37 12.85
CA GLU A 159 9.04 3.61 14.10
C GLU A 159 7.62 3.06 14.27
N ALA A 160 6.58 3.87 14.03
CA ALA A 160 5.20 3.42 14.10
C ALA A 160 4.93 2.27 13.12
N MET A 161 5.36 2.39 11.86
CA MET A 161 5.25 1.31 10.87
C MET A 161 5.97 0.05 11.32
N TYR A 162 7.20 0.18 11.81
CA TYR A 162 7.96 -0.97 12.33
C TYR A 162 7.20 -1.66 13.48
N LEU A 163 6.72 -0.90 14.47
CA LEU A 163 5.93 -1.43 15.59
C LEU A 163 4.70 -2.20 15.11
N PHE A 164 3.98 -1.66 14.12
CA PHE A 164 2.83 -2.34 13.54
C PHE A 164 3.22 -3.64 12.84
N LEU A 165 4.22 -3.62 11.95
CA LEU A 165 4.64 -4.81 11.22
C LEU A 165 5.16 -5.90 12.16
N ARG A 166 5.87 -5.52 13.23
CA ARG A 166 6.30 -6.42 14.32
C ARG A 166 5.15 -7.02 15.12
N SER A 167 3.99 -6.37 15.16
CA SER A 167 2.79 -6.87 15.83
C SER A 167 1.99 -7.89 15.01
N LEU A 168 2.31 -8.06 13.73
CA LEU A 168 1.60 -8.98 12.85
C LEU A 168 1.85 -10.44 13.25
N PRO A 169 0.81 -11.29 13.25
CA PRO A 169 0.98 -12.72 13.50
C PRO A 169 1.83 -13.35 12.39
N ALA A 170 2.64 -14.35 12.75
CA ALA A 170 3.40 -15.14 11.78
C ALA A 170 2.45 -15.82 10.79
N ARG A 171 2.66 -15.57 9.48
CA ARG A 171 1.93 -16.21 8.39
C ARG A 171 2.87 -16.48 7.23
N GLU A 172 2.91 -17.72 6.79
CA GLU A 172 3.73 -18.12 5.64
C GLU A 172 3.22 -17.48 4.35
N THR A 173 4.13 -17.18 3.43
CA THR A 173 3.77 -16.80 2.07
C THR A 173 3.14 -18.02 1.40
N ALA A 174 1.93 -17.86 0.86
CA ALA A 174 1.30 -18.94 0.10
C ALA A 174 2.19 -19.32 -1.10
N ALA A 175 2.36 -20.62 -1.34
CA ALA A 175 3.04 -21.09 -2.53
C ALA A 175 2.24 -20.67 -3.77
N SER A 176 2.92 -20.00 -4.70
CA SER A 176 2.39 -19.59 -6.01
C SER A 176 2.04 -20.78 -6.89
#